data_AF-A0ABD2QWR4-F1
#
_entry.id   AF-A0ABD2QWR4-F1
#
_cell.length_a   1.000
_cell.length_b   1.000
_cell.length_c   1.000
_cell.angle_alpha   90.00
_cell.angle_beta   90.00
_cell.angle_gamma   90.00
#
_symmetry.space_group_name_H-M   'P 1'
#
loop_
_entity.id
_entity.type
_entity.pdbx_description
1 polymer ?
#
loop_
_entity_poly.entity_id
_entity_poly.type
_entity_poly.pdbx_seq_one_letter_code
_entity_poly.pdbx_strand_id
1 'polypeptide(L)'
;MARVVRNLFFRSSAVPPPFKFHDLRLNGSCSFSASASIRSKARKNKAKNLEKSSNISVINQSKLSQVKRRTRSEKELDEETFLKNYGNDNSAHVPVLLGEVLDVFTSVTLRSFLDCTLGAAGHSSAIIRAHPEMQVYVGLDVDPIAHEKAQSQLKSIIDRDSFDMASALKVHTFLKNFKDVKSVLGEVADDLLTGGVNGILMDLGMSSMQVNDAGRGFSVLKNGPLDMRMNPKATLKAEDIMNSWPADEVGRVLREYGEESNWYSLQNRIVKARLHGGLHSTNELVDLIQNSTSRTKGRQGWIKTATRVFQALRIAVNDELKTLEDSIRACFESLSSGGRLAVISFHSLEDRIVKQAFLNIMNCSEVDGGEVEDEEGKRLRELSKINLDTVKEEAWIKQVMQGQNGTILTKRPITPSEKEETLNPRSRSAKLRVIQKA
;
A
#
# COMPACT_ATOMS: atom_id res chain seq x y z
N MET A 1 47.67 19.33 32.16
CA MET A 1 46.91 19.58 33.40
C MET A 1 45.88 20.66 33.08
N ALA A 2 44.63 20.26 32.80
CA ALA A 2 43.48 20.37 33.71
C ALA A 2 43.00 21.83 33.86
N ARG A 3 41.75 22.23 33.70
CA ARG A 3 40.43 21.58 33.52
C ARG A 3 39.47 22.79 33.20
N VAL A 4 38.57 22.72 32.21
CA VAL A 4 37.09 22.51 32.37
C VAL A 4 36.39 23.74 33.00
N VAL A 5 35.33 24.38 32.46
CA VAL A 5 34.05 23.93 31.85
C VAL A 5 33.43 25.10 31.03
N ARG A 6 32.61 24.79 30.00
CA ARG A 6 31.18 25.17 29.77
C ARG A 6 30.81 25.68 28.35
N ASN A 7 29.89 24.92 27.75
CA ASN A 7 28.86 25.23 26.72
C ASN A 7 29.39 25.46 25.28
N LEU A 8 29.21 24.60 24.28
CA LEU A 8 28.12 23.66 23.90
C LEU A 8 26.79 24.38 23.61
N PHE A 9 26.61 24.84 22.36
CA PHE A 9 25.46 24.66 21.46
C PHE A 9 25.62 25.61 20.24
N PHE A 10 25.08 25.22 19.08
CA PHE A 10 25.19 25.80 17.72
C PHE A 10 26.32 25.25 16.82
N ARG A 11 26.01 24.17 16.11
CA ARG A 11 26.45 24.03 14.71
C ARG A 11 25.25 23.68 13.82
N SER A 12 25.04 24.59 12.87
CA SER A 12 24.08 24.56 11.78
C SER A 12 24.38 23.39 10.84
N SER A 13 23.35 22.60 10.52
CA SER A 13 23.36 21.61 9.44
C SER A 13 23.07 22.31 8.12
N ALA A 14 24.03 22.23 7.20
CA ALA A 14 23.96 22.76 5.85
C ALA A 14 22.92 22.01 5.00
N VAL A 15 22.05 22.77 4.35
CA VAL A 15 21.10 22.32 3.32
C VAL A 15 21.82 22.32 1.97
N PRO A 16 21.77 21.26 1.15
CA PRO A 16 22.34 21.30 -0.19
C PRO A 16 21.46 22.14 -1.15
N PRO A 17 22.05 22.83 -2.15
CA PRO A 17 21.31 23.77 -2.99
C PRO A 17 20.44 23.06 -4.03
N PRO A 18 19.35 23.70 -4.51
CA PRO A 18 18.47 23.12 -5.52
C PRO A 18 19.09 23.17 -6.92
N PHE A 19 18.86 22.10 -7.68
CA PHE A 19 19.17 21.98 -9.11
C PHE A 19 18.44 23.06 -9.93
N LYS A 20 19.20 23.86 -10.68
CA LYS A 20 18.68 24.83 -11.66
C LYS A 20 18.49 24.16 -13.01
N PHE A 21 17.25 24.13 -13.52
CA PHE A 21 17.01 23.89 -14.94
C PHE A 21 17.03 25.23 -15.69
N HIS A 22 17.82 25.28 -16.76
CA HIS A 22 17.99 26.44 -17.64
C HIS A 22 16.70 26.76 -18.40
N ASP A 23 16.24 28.01 -18.29
CA ASP A 23 15.26 28.64 -19.16
C ASP A 23 15.84 28.81 -20.57
N LEU A 24 15.21 28.18 -21.57
CA LEU A 24 15.36 28.56 -22.97
C LEU A 24 14.27 29.57 -23.33
N ARG A 25 14.64 30.85 -23.30
CA ARG A 25 13.91 31.94 -23.94
C ARG A 25 14.01 31.80 -25.46
N LEU A 26 12.89 31.85 -26.15
CA LEU A 26 12.83 32.24 -27.57
C LEU A 26 12.04 33.55 -27.68
N ASN A 27 12.75 34.58 -28.11
CA ASN A 27 12.19 35.87 -28.52
C ASN A 27 11.48 35.71 -29.87
N GLY A 28 10.29 36.32 -29.98
CA GLY A 28 9.56 36.43 -31.24
C GLY A 28 8.54 37.56 -31.13
N SER A 29 9.00 38.78 -31.36
CA SER A 29 8.18 39.97 -31.58
C SER A 29 7.41 39.87 -32.90
N CYS A 30 6.11 40.18 -32.91
CA CYS A 30 5.50 40.95 -34.01
C CYS A 30 4.12 41.48 -33.59
N SER A 31 3.89 42.74 -33.92
CA SER A 31 2.75 43.55 -33.54
C SER A 31 1.79 43.80 -34.71
N PHE A 32 0.50 43.97 -34.36
CA PHE A 32 -0.60 44.64 -35.07
C PHE A 32 -1.14 44.08 -36.41
N SER A 33 -2.42 43.69 -36.42
CA SER A 33 -3.53 44.54 -36.93
C SER A 33 -4.85 43.75 -37.03
N ALA A 34 -5.97 44.44 -36.84
CA ALA A 34 -7.31 43.89 -36.91
C ALA A 34 -7.84 43.90 -38.35
N SER A 35 -8.53 42.83 -38.77
CA SER A 35 -9.62 42.94 -39.75
C SER A 35 -10.51 41.70 -39.74
N ALA A 36 -11.80 41.97 -39.90
CA ALA A 36 -12.92 41.05 -39.80
C ALA A 36 -13.11 40.16 -41.04
N SER A 37 -13.96 39.15 -40.86
CA SER A 37 -14.67 38.36 -41.87
C SER A 37 -13.89 37.23 -42.55
N ILE A 38 -14.24 35.98 -42.20
CA ILE A 38 -14.77 34.96 -43.12
C ILE A 38 -15.34 33.83 -42.24
N ARG A 39 -16.67 33.82 -42.15
CA ARG A 39 -17.47 32.86 -41.39
C ARG A 39 -18.16 31.91 -42.36
N SER A 40 -17.47 30.90 -42.90
CA SER A 40 -18.15 29.80 -43.63
C SER A 40 -17.21 28.64 -44.05
N LYS A 41 -16.55 27.95 -43.10
CA LYS A 41 -16.05 26.56 -43.37
C LYS A 41 -15.67 25.70 -42.16
N ALA A 42 -15.92 26.14 -40.93
CA ALA A 42 -15.52 25.41 -39.70
C ALA A 42 -16.62 24.49 -39.09
N ARG A 43 -17.71 24.17 -39.81
CA ARG A 43 -18.82 23.37 -39.27
C ARG A 43 -18.85 21.88 -39.69
N LYS A 44 -17.91 21.40 -40.51
CA LYS A 44 -17.84 19.96 -40.88
C LYS A 44 -16.75 19.14 -40.17
N ASN A 45 -15.79 19.76 -39.46
CA ASN A 45 -14.72 19.05 -38.74
C ASN A 45 -14.92 18.92 -37.22
N LYS A 46 -15.99 19.51 -36.65
CA LYS A 46 -16.28 19.36 -35.20
C LYS A 46 -17.11 18.09 -34.90
N ALA A 47 -17.90 17.58 -35.85
CA ALA A 47 -18.68 16.36 -35.67
C ALA A 47 -17.83 15.07 -35.71
N LYS A 48 -16.82 15.00 -36.61
CA LYS A 48 -15.94 13.82 -36.71
C LYS A 48 -14.94 13.65 -35.54
N ASN A 49 -14.64 14.72 -34.80
CA ASN A 49 -13.78 14.63 -33.61
C ASN A 49 -14.55 14.29 -32.33
N LEU A 50 -15.86 14.60 -32.25
CA LEU A 50 -16.72 14.17 -31.15
C LEU A 50 -16.99 12.66 -31.19
N GLU A 51 -17.24 12.08 -32.38
CA GLU A 51 -17.41 10.63 -32.55
C GLU A 51 -16.12 9.81 -32.32
N LYS A 52 -14.94 10.36 -32.65
CA LYS A 52 -13.68 9.70 -32.29
C LYS A 52 -13.43 9.72 -30.78
N SER A 53 -13.76 10.82 -30.10
CA SER A 53 -13.60 10.91 -28.64
C SER A 53 -14.57 10.00 -27.88
N SER A 54 -15.82 9.86 -28.34
CA SER A 54 -16.80 8.94 -27.75
C SER A 54 -16.42 7.49 -28.02
N ASN A 55 -16.00 7.13 -29.23
CA ASN A 55 -15.54 5.77 -29.55
C ASN A 55 -14.26 5.40 -28.80
N ILE A 56 -13.30 6.32 -28.62
CA ILE A 56 -12.12 6.08 -27.76
C ILE A 56 -12.53 5.88 -26.30
N SER A 57 -13.52 6.63 -25.80
CA SER A 57 -14.01 6.48 -24.43
C SER A 57 -14.74 5.15 -24.21
N VAL A 58 -15.52 4.69 -25.18
CA VAL A 58 -16.25 3.41 -25.14
C VAL A 58 -15.29 2.24 -25.28
N ILE A 59 -14.29 2.34 -26.18
CA ILE A 59 -13.22 1.34 -26.31
C ILE A 59 -12.35 1.29 -25.04
N ASN A 60 -12.07 2.43 -24.41
CA ASN A 60 -11.36 2.45 -23.14
C ASN A 60 -12.20 1.86 -22.01
N GLN A 61 -13.51 2.12 -21.95
CA GLN A 61 -14.39 1.51 -20.96
C GLN A 61 -14.54 0.00 -21.15
N SER A 62 -14.67 -0.49 -22.39
CA SER A 62 -14.76 -1.93 -22.69
C SER A 62 -13.44 -2.64 -22.43
N LYS A 63 -12.30 -2.03 -22.76
CA LYS A 63 -10.98 -2.56 -22.39
C LYS A 63 -10.77 -2.52 -20.88
N LEU A 64 -11.18 -1.46 -20.19
CA LEU A 64 -11.05 -1.34 -18.73
C LEU A 64 -11.96 -2.35 -18.02
N SER A 65 -13.18 -2.58 -18.49
CA SER A 65 -14.08 -3.60 -17.94
C SER A 65 -13.57 -5.02 -18.19
N GLN A 66 -13.02 -5.30 -19.38
CA GLN A 66 -12.33 -6.56 -19.66
C GLN A 66 -11.09 -6.74 -18.78
N VAL A 67 -10.29 -5.70 -18.54
CA VAL A 67 -9.14 -5.76 -17.64
C VAL A 67 -9.57 -6.02 -16.20
N LYS A 68 -10.61 -5.32 -15.70
CA LYS A 68 -11.18 -5.54 -14.37
C LYS A 68 -11.70 -6.97 -14.21
N ARG A 69 -12.41 -7.52 -15.21
CA ARG A 69 -12.86 -8.92 -15.20
C ARG A 69 -11.68 -9.90 -15.13
N ARG A 70 -10.59 -9.59 -15.83
CA ARG A 70 -9.38 -10.44 -15.83
C ARG A 70 -8.62 -10.44 -14.50
N THR A 71 -8.65 -9.32 -13.76
CA THR A 71 -7.99 -9.20 -12.46
C THR A 71 -8.86 -9.67 -11.31
N ARG A 72 -10.18 -9.78 -11.52
CA ARG A 72 -11.08 -10.21 -10.47
C ARG A 72 -10.86 -11.67 -10.10
N SER A 73 -10.93 -11.92 -8.80
CA SER A 73 -11.05 -13.27 -8.27
C SER A 73 -12.34 -13.91 -8.76
N GLU A 74 -12.23 -15.19 -9.11
CA GLU A 74 -13.34 -16.08 -9.44
C GLU A 74 -13.75 -16.92 -8.22
N LYS A 75 -13.10 -16.73 -7.07
CA LYS A 75 -13.38 -17.48 -5.85
C LYS A 75 -14.75 -17.12 -5.31
N GLU A 76 -15.59 -18.13 -5.15
CA GLU A 76 -16.87 -17.99 -4.48
C GLU A 76 -16.62 -17.82 -2.97
N LEU A 77 -17.14 -16.73 -2.44
CA LEU A 77 -17.11 -16.46 -1.01
C LEU A 77 -18.31 -17.16 -0.39
N ASP A 78 -18.05 -18.18 0.43
CA ASP A 78 -19.06 -18.94 1.16
C ASP A 78 -19.73 -18.02 2.19
N GLU A 79 -20.93 -17.56 1.86
CA GLU A 79 -21.71 -16.62 2.67
C GLU A 79 -22.08 -17.20 4.03
N GLU A 80 -22.34 -18.51 4.12
CA GLU A 80 -22.78 -19.14 5.35
C GLU A 80 -21.62 -19.21 6.35
N THR A 81 -20.46 -19.70 5.91
CA THR A 81 -19.24 -19.68 6.72
C THR A 81 -18.79 -18.25 7.03
N PHE A 82 -18.94 -17.32 6.08
CA PHE A 82 -18.65 -15.90 6.27
C PHE A 82 -19.51 -15.29 7.37
N LEU A 83 -20.84 -15.50 7.33
CA LEU A 83 -21.76 -14.96 8.34
C LEU A 83 -21.64 -15.69 9.69
N LYS A 84 -21.35 -16.99 9.68
CA LYS A 84 -21.20 -17.78 10.91
C LYS A 84 -19.92 -17.44 11.67
N ASN A 85 -18.80 -17.28 10.97
CA ASN A 85 -17.51 -17.00 11.60
C ASN A 85 -17.30 -15.50 11.85
N TYR A 86 -17.96 -14.64 11.07
CA TYR A 86 -17.68 -13.20 11.07
C TYR A 86 -18.91 -12.28 11.01
N GLY A 87 -20.12 -12.82 10.84
CA GLY A 87 -21.35 -12.03 10.67
C GLY A 87 -22.17 -11.78 11.93
N ASN A 88 -21.88 -12.49 13.04
CA ASN A 88 -22.75 -12.44 14.22
C ASN A 88 -22.36 -11.37 15.25
N ASP A 89 -21.26 -10.65 15.02
CA ASP A 89 -20.78 -9.65 15.97
C ASP A 89 -20.09 -8.52 15.21
N ASN A 90 -20.40 -7.26 15.53
CA ASN A 90 -19.74 -6.06 14.97
C ASN A 90 -18.22 -6.01 15.26
N SER A 91 -17.67 -7.06 15.88
CA SER A 91 -16.29 -7.27 16.31
C SER A 91 -15.48 -8.20 15.37
N ALA A 92 -16.12 -9.05 14.57
CA ALA A 92 -15.44 -10.05 13.75
C ALA A 92 -15.29 -9.56 12.29
N HIS A 93 -14.14 -8.96 11.97
CA HIS A 93 -13.87 -8.47 10.62
C HIS A 93 -13.27 -9.58 9.74
N VAL A 94 -13.84 -9.79 8.54
CA VAL A 94 -13.27 -10.73 7.57
C VAL A 94 -11.99 -10.16 6.96
N PRO A 95 -10.87 -10.90 7.00
CA PRO A 95 -9.65 -10.50 6.33
C PRO A 95 -9.89 -10.34 4.81
N VAL A 96 -9.31 -9.31 4.22
CA VAL A 96 -9.53 -8.95 2.81
C VAL A 96 -8.84 -9.96 1.92
N LEU A 97 -9.50 -10.47 0.88
CA LEU A 97 -8.93 -11.49 -0.02
C LEU A 97 -8.44 -12.75 0.74
N LEU A 98 -9.12 -13.12 1.83
CA LEU A 98 -8.70 -14.23 2.69
C LEU A 98 -8.50 -15.53 1.90
N GLY A 99 -9.46 -15.85 1.03
CA GLY A 99 -9.40 -17.07 0.25
C GLY A 99 -8.22 -17.09 -0.71
N GLU A 100 -7.95 -15.97 -1.39
CA GLU A 100 -6.85 -15.82 -2.32
C GLU A 100 -5.51 -15.89 -1.60
N VAL A 101 -5.40 -15.29 -0.41
CA VAL A 101 -4.19 -15.39 0.42
C VAL A 101 -3.91 -16.84 0.83
N LEU A 102 -4.93 -17.62 1.18
CA LEU A 102 -4.73 -19.05 1.48
C LEU A 102 -4.27 -19.84 0.25
N ASP A 103 -4.85 -19.58 -0.93
CA ASP A 103 -4.44 -20.24 -2.17
C ASP A 103 -2.97 -19.93 -2.53
N VAL A 104 -2.51 -18.70 -2.24
CA VAL A 104 -1.13 -18.28 -2.45
C VAL A 104 -0.13 -19.10 -1.65
N PHE A 105 -0.49 -19.60 -0.47
CA PHE A 105 0.43 -20.37 0.36
C PHE A 105 0.17 -21.88 0.34
N THR A 106 -0.93 -22.34 -0.27
CA THR A 106 -1.34 -23.75 -0.28
C THR A 106 -0.27 -24.70 -0.85
N SER A 107 0.43 -24.29 -1.91
CA SER A 107 1.48 -25.11 -2.56
C SER A 107 2.86 -24.97 -1.92
N VAL A 108 3.01 -24.13 -0.89
CA VAL A 108 4.26 -23.93 -0.16
C VAL A 108 4.18 -24.67 1.17
N THR A 109 5.16 -25.53 1.46
CA THR A 109 5.27 -26.12 2.80
C THR A 109 5.67 -25.03 3.80
N LEU A 110 4.70 -24.54 4.57
CA LEU A 110 4.80 -23.27 5.29
C LEU A 110 5.35 -23.46 6.71
N ARG A 111 6.56 -24.00 6.85
CA ARG A 111 7.18 -24.25 8.18
C ARG A 111 7.46 -22.97 8.95
N SER A 112 7.69 -21.86 8.24
CA SER A 112 7.91 -20.54 8.80
C SER A 112 7.06 -19.51 8.07
N PHE A 113 6.39 -18.64 8.84
CA PHE A 113 5.55 -17.59 8.29
C PHE A 113 5.72 -16.27 9.04
N LEU A 114 5.78 -15.18 8.28
CA LEU A 114 5.88 -13.81 8.80
C LEU A 114 4.69 -12.98 8.32
N ASP A 115 3.90 -12.47 9.27
CA ASP A 115 2.87 -11.47 9.04
C ASP A 115 3.41 -10.09 9.42
N CYS A 116 3.66 -9.24 8.43
CA CYS A 116 4.21 -7.90 8.62
C CYS A 116 3.17 -6.88 9.12
N THR A 117 1.90 -7.25 9.13
CA THR A 117 0.74 -6.37 9.38
C THR A 117 -0.30 -7.15 10.15
N LEU A 118 0.12 -7.66 11.30
CA LEU A 118 -0.61 -8.63 12.13
C LEU A 118 -2.06 -8.21 12.38
N GLY A 119 -2.32 -6.93 12.63
CA GLY A 119 -3.66 -6.42 12.89
C GLY A 119 -4.30 -7.15 14.07
N ALA A 120 -5.52 -7.65 13.89
CA ALA A 120 -6.20 -8.51 14.87
C ALA A 120 -5.89 -10.01 14.67
N ALA A 121 -4.83 -10.37 13.95
CA ALA A 121 -4.45 -11.74 13.57
C ALA A 121 -5.47 -12.47 12.67
N GLY A 122 -6.28 -11.74 11.89
CA GLY A 122 -7.32 -12.35 11.05
C GLY A 122 -6.76 -13.28 9.97
N HIS A 123 -5.85 -12.78 9.12
CA HIS A 123 -5.14 -13.60 8.13
C HIS A 123 -4.30 -14.68 8.81
N SER A 124 -3.52 -14.29 9.83
CA SER A 124 -2.63 -15.16 10.58
C SER A 124 -3.34 -16.38 11.14
N SER A 125 -4.52 -16.18 11.72
CA SER A 125 -5.33 -17.24 12.31
C SER A 125 -5.84 -18.24 11.29
N ALA A 126 -6.13 -17.79 10.07
CA ALA A 126 -6.54 -18.68 9.00
C ALA A 126 -5.35 -19.45 8.43
N ILE A 127 -4.22 -18.77 8.24
CA ILE A 127 -3.00 -19.39 7.71
C ILE A 127 -2.45 -20.44 8.68
N ILE A 128 -2.38 -20.14 9.98
CA ILE A 128 -1.93 -21.11 11.01
C ILE A 128 -2.80 -22.38 10.98
N ARG A 129 -4.13 -22.23 10.87
CA ARG A 129 -5.03 -23.40 10.79
C ARG A 129 -4.90 -24.19 9.49
N ALA A 130 -4.63 -23.51 8.38
CA ALA A 130 -4.45 -24.16 7.08
C ALA A 130 -3.11 -24.91 6.97
N HIS A 131 -2.15 -24.58 7.83
CA HIS A 131 -0.78 -25.11 7.79
C HIS A 131 -0.37 -25.72 9.15
N PRO A 132 -0.90 -26.89 9.53
CA PRO A 132 -0.53 -27.57 10.78
C PRO A 132 0.95 -27.99 10.84
N GLU A 133 1.64 -28.03 9.70
CA GLU A 133 3.08 -28.27 9.61
C GLU A 133 3.94 -27.06 10.03
N MET A 134 3.32 -25.90 10.29
CA MET A 134 4.02 -24.68 10.69
C MET A 134 4.73 -24.86 12.03
N GLN A 135 6.00 -24.46 12.08
CA GLN A 135 6.87 -24.56 13.26
C GLN A 135 7.16 -23.20 13.87
N VAL A 136 7.28 -22.15 13.05
CA VAL A 136 7.56 -20.79 13.52
C VAL A 136 6.62 -19.80 12.86
N TYR A 137 5.95 -19.02 13.69
CA TYR A 137 5.14 -17.88 13.26
C TYR A 137 5.71 -16.60 13.86
N VAL A 138 5.83 -15.55 13.05
CA VAL A 138 6.26 -14.22 13.47
C VAL A 138 5.21 -13.20 13.02
N GLY A 139 4.72 -12.38 13.95
CA GLY A 139 3.76 -11.30 13.68
C GLY A 139 4.28 -9.93 14.09
N LEU A 140 4.12 -8.94 13.23
CA LEU A 140 4.51 -7.54 13.46
C LEU A 140 3.31 -6.62 13.38
N ASP A 141 3.19 -5.70 14.34
CA ASP A 141 2.32 -4.54 14.23
C ASP A 141 2.95 -3.35 14.95
N VAL A 142 2.62 -2.14 14.52
CA VAL A 142 3.05 -0.90 15.18
C VAL A 142 2.03 -0.41 16.21
N ASP A 143 0.80 -0.93 16.16
CA ASP A 143 -0.32 -0.52 16.99
C ASP A 143 -0.45 -1.46 18.21
N PRO A 144 -0.30 -0.94 19.45
CA PRO A 144 -0.38 -1.76 20.65
C PRO A 144 -1.76 -2.41 20.85
N ILE A 145 -2.83 -1.76 20.41
CA ILE A 145 -4.20 -2.28 20.55
C ILE A 145 -4.40 -3.49 19.62
N ALA A 146 -3.88 -3.39 18.40
CA ALA A 146 -3.92 -4.49 17.44
C ALA A 146 -3.12 -5.68 17.96
N HIS A 147 -1.89 -5.41 18.40
CA HIS A 147 -0.98 -6.40 18.95
C HIS A 147 -1.59 -7.17 20.14
N GLU A 148 -2.23 -6.49 21.11
CA GLU A 148 -2.88 -7.13 22.25
C GLU A 148 -4.03 -8.06 21.84
N LYS A 149 -4.87 -7.62 20.89
CA LYS A 149 -5.95 -8.46 20.36
C LYS A 149 -5.42 -9.66 19.60
N ALA A 150 -4.40 -9.47 18.78
CA ALA A 150 -3.75 -10.55 18.04
C ALA A 150 -3.16 -11.60 18.99
N GLN A 151 -2.47 -11.18 20.06
CA GLN A 151 -1.95 -12.12 21.07
C GLN A 151 -3.05 -12.94 21.72
N SER A 152 -4.17 -12.30 22.08
CA SER A 152 -5.33 -12.98 22.66
C SER A 152 -5.94 -14.00 21.68
N GLN A 153 -6.08 -13.61 20.42
CA GLN A 153 -6.64 -14.46 19.37
C GLN A 153 -5.73 -15.65 19.05
N LEU A 154 -4.42 -15.42 18.86
CA LEU A 154 -3.43 -16.47 18.59
C LEU A 154 -3.36 -17.46 19.76
N LYS A 155 -3.34 -16.98 21.00
CA LYS A 155 -3.40 -17.85 22.18
C LYS A 155 -4.64 -18.74 22.17
N SER A 156 -5.81 -18.18 21.86
CA SER A 156 -7.06 -18.95 21.81
C SER A 156 -7.09 -20.04 20.74
N ILE A 157 -6.28 -19.91 19.69
CA ILE A 157 -6.14 -20.91 18.62
C ILE A 157 -5.21 -22.01 19.08
N ILE A 158 -4.04 -21.64 19.59
CA ILE A 158 -3.07 -22.57 20.14
C ILE A 158 -3.74 -23.41 21.23
N ASP A 159 -4.44 -22.79 22.20
CA ASP A 159 -5.08 -23.47 23.33
C ASP A 159 -6.22 -24.41 22.89
N ARG A 160 -6.99 -24.06 21.84
CA ARG A 160 -8.08 -24.92 21.32
C ARG A 160 -7.56 -26.11 20.56
N ASP A 161 -6.57 -25.89 19.71
CA ASP A 161 -6.04 -26.91 18.81
C ASP A 161 -5.00 -27.79 19.53
N SER A 162 -4.58 -27.42 20.75
CA SER A 162 -3.70 -28.18 21.65
C SER A 162 -4.14 -29.61 21.97
N PHE A 163 -5.40 -29.98 21.70
CA PHE A 163 -5.89 -31.34 21.95
C PHE A 163 -5.50 -32.35 20.85
N ASP A 164 -5.14 -31.89 19.64
CA ASP A 164 -4.60 -32.71 18.54
C ASP A 164 -3.27 -32.18 17.96
N MET A 165 -2.95 -30.89 18.15
CA MET A 165 -1.69 -30.26 17.73
C MET A 165 -0.69 -30.27 18.90
N ALA A 166 -0.05 -31.42 19.14
CA ALA A 166 1.05 -31.51 20.07
C ALA A 166 2.23 -30.62 19.62
N SER A 167 2.34 -29.45 20.25
CA SER A 167 3.55 -28.87 20.86
C SER A 167 4.69 -28.26 20.01
N ALA A 168 4.57 -28.05 18.70
CA ALA A 168 5.72 -27.53 17.91
C ALA A 168 5.66 -26.04 17.47
N LEU A 169 4.48 -25.42 17.35
CA LEU A 169 4.39 -24.06 16.79
C LEU A 169 4.88 -23.00 17.79
N LYS A 170 6.00 -22.36 17.46
CA LYS A 170 6.54 -21.20 18.18
C LYS A 170 5.95 -19.91 17.61
N VAL A 171 5.16 -19.22 18.42
CA VAL A 171 4.50 -17.96 18.03
C VAL A 171 5.23 -16.78 18.67
N HIS A 172 5.76 -15.90 17.82
CA HIS A 172 6.43 -14.66 18.21
C HIS A 172 5.63 -13.47 17.69
N THR A 173 5.38 -12.48 18.55
CA THR A 173 4.70 -11.23 18.18
C THR A 173 5.51 -10.05 18.68
N PHE A 174 5.71 -9.03 17.84
CA PHE A 174 6.49 -7.86 18.18
C PHE A 174 5.73 -6.57 17.85
N LEU A 175 5.80 -5.61 18.77
CA LEU A 175 5.35 -4.24 18.56
C LEU A 175 6.41 -3.43 17.79
N LYS A 176 6.68 -3.83 16.55
CA LYS A 176 7.70 -3.26 15.67
C LYS A 176 7.12 -3.00 14.27
N ASN A 177 7.78 -2.12 13.53
CA ASN A 177 7.39 -1.84 12.15
C ASN A 177 7.99 -2.92 11.23
N PHE A 178 7.33 -3.22 10.12
CA PHE A 178 7.82 -4.19 9.14
C PHE A 178 9.14 -3.78 8.45
N LYS A 179 9.61 -2.53 8.59
CA LYS A 179 10.98 -2.16 8.21
C LYS A 179 12.05 -2.87 9.03
N ASP A 180 11.70 -3.35 10.22
CA ASP A 180 12.60 -4.00 11.17
C ASP A 180 12.65 -5.52 10.98
N VAL A 181 12.08 -6.06 9.87
CA VAL A 181 11.95 -7.51 9.61
C VAL A 181 13.27 -8.27 9.77
N LYS A 182 14.38 -7.76 9.23
CA LYS A 182 15.69 -8.44 9.37
C LYS A 182 16.14 -8.55 10.82
N SER A 183 15.97 -7.48 11.60
CA SER A 183 16.32 -7.48 13.03
C SER A 183 15.44 -8.45 13.80
N VAL A 184 14.13 -8.47 13.51
CA VAL A 184 13.17 -9.35 14.17
C VAL A 184 13.47 -10.81 13.88
N LEU A 185 13.76 -11.18 12.62
CA LEU A 185 14.06 -12.56 12.27
C LEU A 185 15.33 -13.05 12.98
N GLY A 186 16.36 -12.20 13.09
CA GLY A 186 17.56 -12.51 13.88
C GLY A 186 17.31 -12.65 15.39
N GLU A 187 16.32 -11.95 15.95
CA GLU A 187 15.93 -12.11 17.36
C GLU A 187 15.17 -13.43 17.62
N VAL A 188 14.51 -13.99 16.61
CA VAL A 188 13.70 -15.21 16.74
C VAL A 188 14.55 -16.47 16.58
N ALA A 189 15.32 -16.57 15.49
CA ALA A 189 16.20 -17.71 15.23
C ALA A 189 17.25 -17.39 14.15
N ASP A 190 18.52 -17.70 14.40
CA ASP A 190 19.62 -17.56 13.43
C ASP A 190 19.36 -18.35 12.14
N ASP A 191 18.67 -19.49 12.25
CA ASP A 191 18.27 -20.31 11.10
C ASP A 191 17.26 -19.60 10.18
N LEU A 192 16.41 -18.72 10.70
CA LEU A 192 15.49 -17.92 9.86
C LEU A 192 16.22 -16.78 9.16
N LEU A 193 17.32 -16.29 9.72
CA LEU A 193 18.14 -15.27 9.10
C LEU A 193 18.95 -15.85 7.92
N THR A 194 19.42 -17.09 8.06
CA THR A 194 20.29 -17.76 7.07
C THR A 194 19.51 -18.61 6.06
N GLY A 195 18.52 -19.38 6.52
CA GLY A 195 17.66 -20.22 5.68
C GLY A 195 16.44 -19.50 5.09
N GLY A 196 16.02 -18.39 5.68
CA GLY A 196 14.89 -17.59 5.25
C GLY A 196 13.52 -18.15 5.66
N VAL A 197 12.48 -17.34 5.46
CA VAL A 197 11.08 -17.65 5.78
C VAL A 197 10.36 -18.24 4.57
N ASN A 198 9.40 -19.16 4.76
CA ASN A 198 8.68 -19.80 3.64
C ASN A 198 7.56 -18.91 3.08
N GLY A 199 6.92 -18.11 3.92
CA GLY A 199 5.90 -17.16 3.49
C GLY A 199 5.93 -15.86 4.25
N ILE A 200 5.68 -14.75 3.54
CA ILE A 200 5.56 -13.42 4.11
C ILE A 200 4.27 -12.78 3.58
N LEU A 201 3.47 -12.18 4.46
CA LEU A 201 2.29 -11.40 4.11
C LEU A 201 2.44 -9.95 4.56
N MET A 202 2.05 -9.01 3.69
CA MET A 202 1.87 -7.59 4.00
C MET A 202 0.46 -7.14 3.56
N ASP A 203 -0.46 -7.01 4.50
CA ASP A 203 -1.80 -6.42 4.34
C ASP A 203 -1.76 -4.92 4.71
N LEU A 204 -1.53 -4.07 3.71
CA LEU A 204 -1.23 -2.65 3.94
C LEU A 204 -2.45 -1.85 4.39
N GLY A 205 -2.22 -0.65 4.93
CA GLY A 205 -3.28 0.28 5.29
C GLY A 205 -3.65 0.25 6.77
N MET A 206 -4.94 0.44 7.07
CA MET A 206 -5.41 0.71 8.43
C MET A 206 -6.27 -0.42 8.96
N SER A 207 -6.10 -0.73 10.24
CA SER A 207 -6.93 -1.71 10.91
C SER A 207 -8.33 -1.17 11.23
N SER A 208 -9.27 -2.08 11.45
CA SER A 208 -10.63 -1.74 11.90
C SER A 208 -10.62 -0.93 13.21
N MET A 209 -9.70 -1.25 14.10
CA MET A 209 -9.52 -0.64 15.41
C MET A 209 -9.16 0.84 15.28
N GLN A 210 -8.30 1.17 14.32
CA GLN A 210 -7.88 2.54 14.04
C GLN A 210 -8.99 3.39 13.44
N VAL A 211 -9.78 2.83 12.51
CA VAL A 211 -10.83 3.57 11.80
C VAL A 211 -12.10 3.72 12.67
N ASN A 212 -12.42 2.71 13.48
CA ASN A 212 -13.64 2.69 14.26
C ASN A 212 -13.54 3.55 15.54
N ASP A 213 -12.34 3.69 16.10
CA ASP A 213 -12.04 4.58 17.21
C ASP A 213 -11.84 6.01 16.72
N ALA A 214 -12.79 6.88 17.06
CA ALA A 214 -12.73 8.28 16.68
C ALA A 214 -11.53 9.00 17.33
N GLY A 215 -11.08 8.55 18.51
CA GLY A 215 -9.93 9.12 19.22
C GLY A 215 -8.61 8.99 18.46
N ARG A 216 -8.54 8.10 17.46
CA ARG A 216 -7.35 7.90 16.61
C ARG A 216 -7.27 8.85 15.41
N GLY A 217 -8.36 9.55 15.08
CA GLY A 217 -8.36 10.59 14.05
C GLY A 217 -8.32 10.10 12.59
N PHE A 218 -8.49 8.80 12.32
CA PHE A 218 -8.47 8.26 10.95
C PHE A 218 -9.82 8.40 10.21
N SER A 219 -10.91 8.59 10.94
CA SER A 219 -12.25 8.61 10.34
C SER A 219 -12.58 9.97 9.73
N VAL A 220 -13.03 9.95 8.47
CA VAL A 220 -13.62 11.13 7.81
C VAL A 220 -15.02 11.43 8.37
N LEU A 221 -15.69 10.44 8.95
CA LEU A 221 -17.11 10.54 9.36
C LEU A 221 -17.29 10.76 10.85
N LYS A 222 -16.39 10.25 11.69
CA LYS A 222 -16.43 10.41 13.15
C LYS A 222 -15.46 11.51 13.56
N ASN A 223 -15.94 12.47 14.34
CA ASN A 223 -15.10 13.54 14.86
C ASN A 223 -14.11 13.03 15.90
N GLY A 224 -12.86 13.49 15.81
CA GLY A 224 -11.78 13.18 16.74
C GLY A 224 -10.59 14.13 16.54
N PRO A 225 -9.50 13.96 17.31
CA PRO A 225 -8.30 14.77 17.16
C PRO A 225 -7.62 14.51 15.80
N LEU A 226 -6.90 15.50 15.27
CA LEU A 226 -6.04 15.31 14.09
C LEU A 226 -4.74 14.56 14.45
N ASP A 227 -4.87 13.28 14.77
CA ASP A 227 -3.76 12.42 15.18
C ASP A 227 -3.19 11.60 14.00
N MET A 228 -3.92 10.57 13.56
CA MET A 228 -3.56 9.66 12.46
C MET A 228 -2.26 8.85 12.64
N ARG A 229 -1.68 8.81 13.84
CA ARG A 229 -0.54 7.91 14.12
C ARG A 229 -1.01 6.46 14.27
N MET A 230 -0.39 5.56 13.51
CA MET A 230 -0.59 4.12 13.67
C MET A 230 0.06 3.61 14.96
N ASN A 231 1.25 4.14 15.28
CA ASN A 231 1.89 3.97 16.59
C ASN A 231 1.61 5.20 17.47
N PRO A 232 0.79 5.10 18.53
CA PRO A 232 0.50 6.25 19.40
C PRO A 232 1.73 6.86 20.10
N LYS A 233 2.86 6.15 20.14
CA LYS A 233 4.14 6.64 20.68
C LYS A 233 4.96 7.44 19.68
N ALA A 234 4.60 7.46 18.39
CA ALA A 234 5.28 8.28 17.39
C ALA A 234 5.08 9.78 17.68
N THR A 235 6.01 10.63 17.25
CA THR A 235 6.01 12.05 17.66
C THR A 235 5.18 12.96 16.76
N LEU A 236 5.11 12.68 15.46
CA LEU A 236 4.45 13.52 14.46
C LEU A 236 2.95 13.18 14.37
N LYS A 237 2.08 14.18 14.56
CA LYS A 237 0.63 14.08 14.33
C LYS A 237 0.21 14.76 13.03
N ALA A 238 -0.98 14.44 12.54
CA ALA A 238 -1.57 15.15 11.40
C ALA A 238 -1.79 16.65 11.71
N GLU A 239 -2.11 16.99 12.96
CA GLU A 239 -2.20 18.36 13.46
C GLU A 239 -0.90 19.15 13.23
N ASP A 240 0.26 18.54 13.53
CA ASP A 240 1.57 19.18 13.36
C ASP A 240 1.86 19.51 11.89
N ILE A 241 1.49 18.61 10.98
CA ILE A 241 1.61 18.83 9.53
C ILE A 241 0.74 20.02 9.11
N MET A 242 -0.51 20.03 9.55
CA MET A 242 -1.48 21.04 9.10
C MET A 242 -1.18 22.43 9.66
N ASN A 243 -0.68 22.52 10.90
CA ASN A 243 -0.48 23.79 11.58
C ASN A 243 0.96 24.32 11.47
N SER A 244 1.97 23.45 11.41
CA SER A 244 3.37 23.84 11.59
C SER A 244 4.25 23.66 10.35
N TRP A 245 3.92 22.77 9.42
CA TRP A 245 4.76 22.56 8.23
C TRP A 245 4.72 23.75 7.26
N PRO A 246 5.80 23.99 6.50
CA PRO A 246 5.81 24.95 5.41
C PRO A 246 4.65 24.73 4.43
N ALA A 247 4.12 25.82 3.87
CA ALA A 247 2.93 25.76 3.02
C ALA A 247 3.14 24.88 1.78
N ASP A 248 4.30 25.00 1.15
CA ASP A 248 4.76 24.18 0.04
C ASP A 248 4.84 22.70 0.38
N GLU A 249 5.31 22.34 1.57
CA GLU A 249 5.32 20.94 2.02
C GLU A 249 3.91 20.39 2.27
N VAL A 250 2.99 21.18 2.84
CA VAL A 250 1.57 20.79 2.91
C VAL A 250 1.00 20.58 1.51
N GLY A 251 1.29 21.50 0.58
CA GLY A 251 0.91 21.37 -0.82
C GLY A 251 1.45 20.10 -1.47
N ARG A 252 2.71 19.76 -1.20
CA ARG A 252 3.39 18.55 -1.67
C ARG A 252 2.68 17.30 -1.17
N VAL A 253 2.40 17.21 0.13
CA VAL A 253 1.66 16.09 0.74
C VAL A 253 0.31 15.89 0.07
N LEU A 254 -0.49 16.96 -0.06
CA LEU A 254 -1.81 16.88 -0.68
C LEU A 254 -1.75 16.46 -2.15
N ARG A 255 -0.76 16.95 -2.89
CA ARG A 255 -0.59 16.67 -4.32
C ARG A 255 -0.07 15.25 -4.56
N GLU A 256 0.98 14.85 -3.85
CA GLU A 256 1.73 13.61 -4.12
C GLU A 256 1.15 12.40 -3.41
N TYR A 257 0.76 12.54 -2.14
CA TYR A 257 0.21 11.44 -1.35
C TYR A 257 -1.33 11.35 -1.45
N GLY A 258 -1.99 12.48 -1.67
CA GLY A 258 -3.44 12.54 -1.87
C GLY A 258 -3.88 12.42 -3.33
N GLU A 259 -2.97 12.61 -4.29
CA GLU A 259 -3.32 12.77 -5.71
C GLU A 259 -4.44 13.81 -5.93
N GLU A 260 -4.50 14.86 -5.08
CA GLU A 260 -5.61 15.81 -5.07
C GLU A 260 -5.38 16.95 -6.06
N SER A 261 -6.22 17.02 -7.10
CA SER A 261 -6.20 18.08 -8.12
C SER A 261 -6.29 19.52 -7.56
N ASN A 262 -7.06 19.74 -6.50
CA ASN A 262 -7.29 21.05 -5.89
C ASN A 262 -6.31 21.35 -4.73
N TRP A 263 -5.18 20.65 -4.69
CA TRP A 263 -4.17 20.76 -3.62
C TRP A 263 -3.77 22.21 -3.33
N TYR A 264 -3.57 23.04 -4.36
CA TYR A 264 -3.12 24.42 -4.20
C TYR A 264 -4.17 25.30 -3.50
N SER A 265 -5.45 25.14 -3.85
CA SER A 265 -6.52 25.88 -3.17
C SER A 265 -6.71 25.40 -1.72
N LEU A 266 -6.56 24.10 -1.47
CA LEU A 266 -6.67 23.53 -0.13
C LEU A 266 -5.51 24.01 0.76
N GLN A 267 -4.28 23.95 0.26
CA GLN A 267 -3.08 24.49 0.91
C GLN A 267 -3.30 25.94 1.35
N ASN A 268 -3.72 26.83 0.44
CA ASN A 268 -3.95 28.23 0.77
C ASN A 268 -5.01 28.43 1.86
N ARG A 269 -6.06 27.60 1.86
CA ARG A 269 -7.11 27.64 2.89
C ARG A 269 -6.61 27.12 4.24
N ILE A 270 -5.82 26.05 4.25
CA ILE A 270 -5.19 25.51 5.47
C ILE A 270 -4.27 26.56 6.08
N VAL A 271 -3.40 27.18 5.28
CA VAL A 271 -2.52 28.27 5.73
C VAL A 271 -3.32 29.45 6.27
N LYS A 272 -4.44 29.81 5.63
CA LYS A 272 -5.33 30.86 6.14
C LYS A 272 -6.02 30.48 7.46
N ALA A 273 -6.35 29.20 7.67
CA ALA A 273 -6.93 28.71 8.91
C ALA A 273 -5.96 28.85 10.09
N ARG A 274 -4.64 28.74 9.87
CA ARG A 274 -3.61 28.97 10.90
C ARG A 274 -3.69 30.36 11.53
N LEU A 275 -4.11 31.37 10.77
CA LEU A 275 -4.32 32.73 11.28
C LEU A 275 -5.46 32.84 12.31
N HIS A 276 -6.32 31.83 12.39
CA HIS A 276 -7.52 31.80 13.24
C HIS A 276 -7.46 30.67 14.27
N GLY A 277 -6.25 30.20 14.62
CA GLY A 277 -6.04 29.14 15.61
C GLY A 277 -5.52 27.83 15.03
N GLY A 278 -5.74 27.57 13.73
CA GLY A 278 -5.33 26.32 13.08
C GLY A 278 -6.46 25.29 13.00
N LEU A 279 -6.09 24.04 12.74
CA LEU A 279 -7.00 22.89 12.68
C LEU A 279 -6.61 21.89 13.77
N HIS A 280 -7.56 21.47 14.60
CA HIS A 280 -7.31 20.58 15.75
C HIS A 280 -8.15 19.30 15.70
N SER A 281 -9.24 19.29 14.93
CA SER A 281 -10.14 18.15 14.83
C SER A 281 -10.37 17.69 13.39
N THR A 282 -10.72 16.41 13.23
CA THR A 282 -11.09 15.84 11.92
C THR A 282 -12.30 16.55 11.32
N ASN A 283 -13.25 17.00 12.15
CA ASN A 283 -14.41 17.75 11.68
C ASN A 283 -14.03 19.13 11.14
N GLU A 284 -13.16 19.89 11.80
CA GLU A 284 -12.68 21.18 11.28
C GLU A 284 -12.00 21.05 9.92
N LEU A 285 -11.20 19.98 9.73
CA LEU A 285 -10.59 19.67 8.45
C LEU A 285 -11.66 19.34 7.39
N VAL A 286 -12.65 18.51 7.74
CA VAL A 286 -13.76 18.17 6.84
C VAL A 286 -14.56 19.41 6.46
N ASP A 287 -14.86 20.30 7.41
CA ASP A 287 -15.58 21.55 7.17
C ASP A 287 -14.80 22.47 6.23
N LEU A 288 -13.48 22.58 6.41
CA LEU A 288 -12.60 23.33 5.49
C LEU A 288 -12.66 22.75 4.07
N ILE A 289 -12.62 21.42 3.93
CA ILE A 289 -12.67 20.73 2.65
C ILE A 289 -14.03 20.92 1.98
N GLN A 290 -15.14 20.78 2.71
CA GLN A 290 -16.49 21.01 2.21
C GLN A 290 -16.65 22.44 1.68
N ASN A 291 -16.16 23.44 2.43
CA ASN A 291 -16.19 24.84 2.03
C ASN A 291 -15.28 25.17 0.84
N SER A 292 -14.32 24.29 0.52
CA SER A 292 -13.38 24.44 -0.61
C SER A 292 -13.84 23.75 -1.90
N THR A 293 -14.71 22.75 -1.78
CA THR A 293 -15.15 21.95 -2.92
C THR A 293 -16.30 22.65 -3.63
N SER A 294 -16.19 22.87 -4.94
CA SER A 294 -17.26 23.50 -5.72
C SER A 294 -18.59 22.74 -5.57
N ARG A 295 -19.68 23.48 -5.30
CA ARG A 295 -21.05 22.95 -5.14
C ARG A 295 -21.51 22.10 -6.34
N THR A 296 -20.91 22.31 -7.52
CA THR A 296 -21.20 21.56 -8.75
C THR A 296 -20.87 20.07 -8.69
N LYS A 297 -20.00 19.61 -7.78
CA LYS A 297 -19.62 18.19 -7.66
C LYS A 297 -20.49 17.37 -6.70
N GLY A 298 -21.48 17.99 -6.04
CA GLY A 298 -22.42 17.32 -5.12
C GLY A 298 -21.77 16.70 -3.86
N ARG A 299 -22.58 15.97 -3.07
CA ARG A 299 -22.13 15.30 -1.81
C ARG A 299 -21.00 14.29 -2.06
N GLN A 300 -20.99 13.64 -3.22
CA GLN A 300 -19.94 12.68 -3.59
C GLN A 300 -18.58 13.34 -3.88
N GLY A 301 -18.57 14.64 -4.22
CA GLY A 301 -17.36 15.37 -4.55
C GLY A 301 -16.46 15.60 -3.33
N TRP A 302 -17.00 16.20 -2.28
CA TRP A 302 -16.20 16.55 -1.09
C TRP A 302 -15.74 15.31 -0.32
N ILE A 303 -16.54 14.22 -0.29
CA ILE A 303 -16.15 12.97 0.36
C ILE A 303 -14.89 12.41 -0.30
N LYS A 304 -14.82 12.40 -1.64
CA LYS A 304 -13.62 11.94 -2.36
C LYS A 304 -12.40 12.79 -2.05
N THR A 305 -12.57 14.11 -1.99
CA THR A 305 -11.49 15.03 -1.61
C THR A 305 -11.06 14.80 -0.16
N ALA A 306 -11.99 14.62 0.78
CA ALA A 306 -11.69 14.30 2.17
C ALA A 306 -10.94 12.97 2.30
N THR A 307 -11.38 11.90 1.63
CA THR A 307 -10.67 10.62 1.61
C THR A 307 -9.22 10.77 1.13
N ARG A 308 -8.98 11.57 0.07
CA ARG A 308 -7.63 11.84 -0.44
C ARG A 308 -6.77 12.65 0.52
N VAL A 309 -7.33 13.69 1.13
CA VAL A 309 -6.60 14.52 2.11
C VAL A 309 -6.24 13.69 3.35
N PHE A 310 -7.17 12.89 3.86
CA PHE A 310 -6.93 12.00 5.00
C PHE A 310 -5.89 10.93 4.65
N GLN A 311 -5.97 10.34 3.46
CA GLN A 311 -4.93 9.43 2.95
C GLN A 311 -3.56 10.12 2.89
N ALA A 312 -3.50 11.34 2.38
CA ALA A 312 -2.25 12.09 2.28
C ALA A 312 -1.59 12.33 3.64
N LEU A 313 -2.39 12.76 4.62
CA LEU A 313 -1.94 12.99 5.98
C LEU A 313 -1.52 11.70 6.65
N ARG A 314 -2.30 10.63 6.50
CA ARG A 314 -1.97 9.29 7.02
C ARG A 314 -0.60 8.81 6.53
N ILE A 315 -0.40 8.89 5.22
CA ILE A 315 0.86 8.51 4.57
C ILE A 315 2.02 9.35 5.10
N ALA A 316 1.85 10.67 5.23
CA ALA A 316 2.90 11.57 5.70
C ALA A 316 3.23 11.36 7.19
N VAL A 317 2.23 11.16 8.04
CA VAL A 317 2.39 10.92 9.48
C VAL A 317 3.16 9.63 9.76
N ASN A 318 2.89 8.59 8.97
CA ASN A 318 3.43 7.24 9.22
C ASN A 318 4.59 6.85 8.28
N ASP A 319 5.06 7.78 7.44
CA ASP A 319 6.10 7.54 6.41
C ASP A 319 5.86 6.25 5.59
N GLU A 320 4.61 5.99 5.23
CA GLU A 320 4.14 4.67 4.77
C GLU A 320 4.83 4.23 3.48
N LEU A 321 4.93 5.11 2.49
CA LEU A 321 5.40 4.76 1.16
C LEU A 321 6.90 4.48 1.11
N LYS A 322 7.70 5.29 1.82
CA LYS A 322 9.15 5.09 1.90
C LYS A 322 9.46 3.80 2.66
N THR A 323 8.80 3.62 3.80
CA THR A 323 8.91 2.40 4.60
C THR A 323 8.54 1.17 3.76
N LEU A 324 7.48 1.23 2.97
CA LEU A 324 7.03 0.11 2.12
C LEU A 324 8.09 -0.33 1.11
N GLU A 325 8.69 0.60 0.37
CA GLU A 325 9.67 0.28 -0.68
C GLU A 325 10.87 -0.49 -0.12
N ASP A 326 11.46 0.02 0.96
CA ASP A 326 12.63 -0.60 1.60
C ASP A 326 12.28 -1.95 2.23
N SER A 327 11.09 -2.07 2.79
CA SER A 327 10.64 -3.28 3.47
C SER A 327 10.32 -4.41 2.50
N ILE A 328 9.77 -4.13 1.31
CA ILE A 328 9.53 -5.17 0.31
C ILE A 328 10.84 -5.86 -0.09
N ARG A 329 11.92 -5.08 -0.26
CA ARG A 329 13.25 -5.62 -0.56
C ARG A 329 13.76 -6.47 0.60
N ALA A 330 13.69 -5.96 1.83
CA ALA A 330 14.11 -6.69 3.02
C ALA A 330 13.34 -7.99 3.23
N CYS A 331 12.02 -7.98 3.03
CA CYS A 331 11.16 -9.15 3.07
C CYS A 331 11.56 -10.17 2.01
N PHE A 332 11.75 -9.74 0.76
CA PHE A 332 12.14 -10.64 -0.32
C PHE A 332 13.49 -11.31 -0.07
N GLU A 333 14.48 -10.55 0.39
CA GLU A 333 15.80 -11.09 0.75
C GLU A 333 15.70 -12.12 1.88
N SER A 334 14.75 -11.93 2.81
CA SER A 334 14.50 -12.81 3.96
C SER A 334 13.70 -14.08 3.61
N LEU A 335 13.25 -14.26 2.36
CA LEU A 335 12.59 -15.50 1.94
C LEU A 335 13.59 -16.63 1.75
N SER A 336 13.15 -17.85 2.03
CA SER A 336 13.78 -19.09 1.57
C SER A 336 13.56 -19.27 0.06
N SER A 337 14.37 -20.11 -0.59
CA SER A 337 14.15 -20.48 -2.01
C SER A 337 12.77 -21.14 -2.16
N GLY A 338 12.02 -20.76 -3.20
CA GLY A 338 10.62 -21.15 -3.39
C GLY A 338 9.61 -20.46 -2.45
N GLY A 339 10.08 -19.68 -1.47
CA GLY A 339 9.21 -18.92 -0.57
C GLY A 339 8.46 -17.79 -1.27
N ARG A 340 7.32 -17.38 -0.71
CA ARG A 340 6.40 -16.39 -1.33
C ARG A 340 6.22 -15.15 -0.47
N LEU A 341 6.24 -13.99 -1.13
CA LEU A 341 5.83 -12.70 -0.56
C LEU A 341 4.51 -12.27 -1.19
N ALA A 342 3.47 -12.19 -0.38
CA ALA A 342 2.14 -11.68 -0.73
C ALA A 342 1.95 -10.27 -0.17
N VAL A 343 1.49 -9.33 -0.99
CA VAL A 343 1.22 -7.95 -0.58
C VAL A 343 -0.17 -7.53 -1.05
N ILE A 344 -1.02 -7.10 -0.11
CA ILE A 344 -2.33 -6.50 -0.36
C ILE A 344 -2.17 -4.99 -0.22
N SER A 345 -2.53 -4.25 -1.27
CA SER A 345 -2.52 -2.78 -1.29
C SER A 345 -3.93 -2.24 -1.48
N PHE A 346 -4.23 -1.07 -0.92
CA PHE A 346 -5.57 -0.47 -0.93
C PHE A 346 -5.66 0.83 -1.73
N HIS A 347 -4.53 1.40 -2.14
CA HIS A 347 -4.53 2.54 -3.04
C HIS A 347 -3.46 2.48 -4.14
N SER A 348 -3.60 3.38 -5.11
CA SER A 348 -2.75 3.48 -6.31
C SER A 348 -1.26 3.62 -5.99
N LEU A 349 -0.91 4.46 -5.01
CA LEU A 349 0.48 4.73 -4.65
C LEU A 349 1.20 3.48 -4.09
N GLU A 350 0.59 2.74 -3.16
CA GLU A 350 1.09 1.46 -2.65
C GLU A 350 1.27 0.44 -3.78
N ASP A 351 0.20 0.17 -4.55
CA ASP A 351 0.22 -0.81 -5.66
C ASP A 351 1.30 -0.50 -6.69
N ARG A 352 1.53 0.80 -6.97
CA ARG A 352 2.59 1.24 -7.86
C ARG A 352 3.97 0.92 -7.27
N ILE A 353 4.20 1.19 -5.99
CA ILE A 353 5.47 0.88 -5.32
C ILE A 353 5.71 -0.63 -5.30
N VAL A 354 4.72 -1.43 -4.91
CA VAL A 354 4.82 -2.90 -4.88
C VAL A 354 5.19 -3.43 -6.26
N LYS A 355 4.50 -2.97 -7.31
CA LYS A 355 4.79 -3.37 -8.68
C LYS A 355 6.23 -3.02 -9.09
N GLN A 356 6.68 -1.80 -8.80
CA GLN A 356 8.04 -1.38 -9.19
C GLN A 356 9.11 -2.11 -8.39
N ALA A 357 8.92 -2.30 -7.08
CA ALA A 357 9.83 -3.07 -6.23
C ALA A 357 9.98 -4.51 -6.75
N PHE A 358 8.87 -5.18 -7.09
CA PHE A 358 8.91 -6.52 -7.67
C PHE A 358 9.65 -6.55 -9.01
N LEU A 359 9.42 -5.58 -9.90
CA LEU A 359 10.15 -5.50 -11.17
C LEU A 359 11.64 -5.25 -10.98
N ASN A 360 12.02 -4.43 -10.00
CA ASN A 360 13.43 -4.16 -9.69
C ASN A 360 14.13 -5.40 -9.13
N ILE A 361 13.48 -6.14 -8.23
CA ILE A 361 13.99 -7.41 -7.68
C ILE A 361 14.32 -8.40 -8.80
N MET A 362 13.49 -8.45 -9.84
CA MET A 362 13.65 -9.35 -10.99
C MET A 362 14.83 -8.99 -11.90
N ASN A 363 15.22 -7.70 -11.90
CA ASN A 363 16.21 -7.13 -12.82
C ASN A 363 17.55 -6.80 -12.15
N CYS A 364 17.67 -6.88 -10.82
CA CYS A 364 18.94 -6.65 -10.13
C CYS A 364 19.88 -7.85 -10.33
N SER A 365 20.77 -7.75 -11.31
CA SER A 365 22.10 -8.35 -11.25
C SER A 365 22.94 -7.47 -10.32
N GLU A 366 23.56 -8.03 -9.29
CA GLU A 366 24.62 -7.30 -8.57
C GLU A 366 25.74 -7.02 -9.59
N VAL A 367 25.92 -5.74 -9.92
CA VAL A 367 27.04 -5.30 -10.75
C VAL A 367 28.27 -5.29 -9.86
N ASP A 368 29.03 -6.38 -9.85
CA ASP A 368 30.47 -6.30 -9.64
C ASP A 368 31.16 -6.33 -11.01
N GLY A 369 32.15 -5.46 -11.17
CA GLY A 369 32.51 -4.84 -12.45
C GLY A 369 32.81 -5.77 -13.63
N GLY A 370 32.40 -5.31 -14.82
CA GLY A 370 32.84 -5.82 -16.12
C GLY A 370 31.81 -5.58 -17.21
N GLU A 371 32.10 -4.66 -18.13
CA GLU A 371 31.33 -4.50 -19.37
C GLU A 371 31.39 -5.80 -20.19
N VAL A 372 30.25 -6.43 -20.50
CA VAL A 372 30.12 -7.34 -21.65
C VAL A 372 28.72 -7.22 -22.27
N GLU A 373 28.73 -7.17 -23.59
CA GLU A 373 27.64 -6.87 -24.54
C GLU A 373 26.56 -7.97 -24.68
N ASP A 374 25.30 -7.53 -24.77
CA ASP A 374 24.20 -7.91 -25.69
C ASP A 374 23.87 -9.37 -26.10
N GLU A 375 24.40 -10.42 -25.45
CA GLU A 375 23.99 -11.82 -25.71
C GLU A 375 23.07 -12.43 -24.61
N GLU A 376 23.00 -11.83 -23.42
CA GLU A 376 22.21 -12.36 -22.28
C GLU A 376 20.69 -12.23 -22.45
N GLY A 377 20.23 -11.23 -23.22
CA GLY A 377 18.81 -10.95 -23.44
C GLY A 377 18.05 -12.02 -24.25
N LYS A 378 18.77 -12.88 -24.99
CA LYS A 378 18.17 -14.01 -25.73
C LYS A 378 18.07 -15.27 -24.88
N ARG A 379 19.06 -15.58 -24.04
CA ARG A 379 19.03 -16.74 -23.14
C ARG A 379 17.95 -16.63 -22.05
N LEU A 380 17.68 -15.42 -21.55
CA LEU A 380 16.57 -15.18 -20.61
C LEU A 380 15.18 -15.53 -21.20
N ARG A 381 15.00 -15.42 -22.53
CA ARG A 381 13.74 -15.77 -23.19
C ARG A 381 13.57 -17.28 -23.38
N GLU A 382 14.66 -18.04 -23.52
CA GLU A 382 14.60 -19.50 -23.62
C GLU A 382 14.43 -20.17 -22.26
N LEU A 383 15.06 -19.66 -21.20
CA LEU A 383 14.87 -20.14 -19.82
C LEU A 383 13.45 -19.89 -19.30
N SER A 384 12.76 -18.84 -19.79
CA SER A 384 11.35 -18.55 -19.45
C SER A 384 10.33 -19.60 -19.91
N LYS A 385 10.73 -20.54 -20.78
CA LYS A 385 9.87 -21.63 -21.27
C LYS A 385 10.03 -22.95 -20.50
N ILE A 386 11.12 -23.12 -19.74
CA ILE A 386 11.50 -24.44 -19.21
C ILE A 386 10.87 -24.73 -17.84
N ASN A 387 10.37 -23.72 -17.11
CA ASN A 387 9.77 -23.89 -15.78
C ASN A 387 8.26 -23.59 -15.72
N LEU A 388 7.59 -23.57 -16.88
CA LEU A 388 6.16 -23.24 -16.97
C LEU A 388 5.23 -24.42 -16.65
N ASP A 389 5.76 -25.65 -16.61
CA ASP A 389 4.93 -26.84 -16.39
C ASP A 389 4.65 -27.10 -14.91
N THR A 390 5.53 -26.66 -13.99
CA THR A 390 5.34 -26.75 -12.53
C THR A 390 4.41 -25.66 -11.97
N VAL A 391 4.32 -24.50 -12.65
CA VAL A 391 3.45 -23.38 -12.23
C VAL A 391 2.02 -23.52 -12.79
N LYS A 392 1.81 -24.41 -13.77
CA LYS A 392 0.52 -24.64 -14.43
C LYS A 392 -0.56 -25.29 -13.56
N GLU A 393 -0.23 -25.78 -12.37
CA GLU A 393 -1.19 -26.50 -11.52
C GLU A 393 -2.02 -25.57 -10.60
N GLU A 394 -1.59 -24.33 -10.37
CA GLU A 394 -2.30 -23.41 -9.47
C GLU A 394 -3.28 -22.51 -10.24
N ALA A 395 -4.58 -22.83 -10.17
CA ALA A 395 -5.65 -22.17 -10.93
C ALA A 395 -5.73 -20.64 -10.74
N TRP A 396 -5.25 -20.12 -9.62
CA TRP A 396 -5.23 -18.68 -9.32
C TRP A 396 -4.13 -17.92 -10.10
N ILE A 397 -3.11 -18.62 -10.60
CA ILE A 397 -1.99 -18.03 -11.35
C ILE A 397 -2.39 -17.87 -12.82
N LYS A 398 -2.84 -16.67 -13.18
CA LYS A 398 -3.25 -16.36 -14.57
C LYS A 398 -2.09 -16.00 -15.49
N GLN A 399 -1.11 -15.24 -14.97
CA GLN A 399 0.01 -14.71 -15.75
C GLN A 399 1.24 -14.49 -14.86
N VAL A 400 2.35 -15.13 -15.23
CA VAL A 400 3.63 -14.96 -14.54
C VAL A 400 4.61 -14.08 -15.30
N MET A 401 5.60 -13.54 -14.58
CA MET A 401 6.82 -12.98 -15.15
C MET A 401 8.00 -13.58 -14.40
N GLN A 402 8.92 -14.23 -15.10
CA GLN A 402 10.10 -14.88 -14.54
C GLN A 402 11.34 -14.00 -14.75
N GLY A 403 12.25 -14.03 -13.78
CA GLY A 403 13.48 -13.25 -13.74
C GLY A 403 14.55 -14.04 -12.99
N GLN A 404 15.71 -13.42 -12.81
CA GLN A 404 16.87 -14.13 -12.25
C GLN A 404 16.69 -14.48 -10.77
N ASN A 405 16.20 -13.52 -9.97
CA ASN A 405 16.10 -13.68 -8.52
C ASN A 405 14.75 -14.27 -8.06
N GLY A 406 13.73 -14.31 -8.93
CA GLY A 406 12.40 -14.77 -8.56
C GLY A 406 11.40 -14.79 -9.71
N THR A 407 10.14 -15.07 -9.38
CA THR A 407 9.01 -15.11 -10.32
C THR A 407 7.83 -14.31 -9.74
N ILE A 408 7.39 -13.29 -10.47
CA ILE A 408 6.14 -12.60 -10.17
C ILE A 408 4.98 -13.50 -10.60
N LEU A 409 4.20 -14.01 -9.65
CA LEU A 409 3.07 -14.91 -9.90
C LEU A 409 1.80 -14.15 -10.34
N THR A 410 1.76 -12.84 -10.11
CA THR A 410 0.61 -11.97 -10.40
C THR A 410 1.03 -10.77 -11.25
N LYS A 411 1.31 -11.00 -12.54
CA LYS A 411 1.62 -9.92 -13.48
C LYS A 411 0.58 -8.79 -13.44
N ARG A 412 -0.68 -9.16 -13.26
CA ARG A 412 -1.77 -8.27 -12.90
C ARG A 412 -2.22 -8.59 -11.48
N PRO A 413 -2.56 -7.58 -10.66
CA PRO A 413 -2.98 -7.84 -9.29
C PRO A 413 -4.32 -8.59 -9.28
N ILE A 414 -4.54 -9.39 -8.25
CA ILE A 414 -5.83 -10.02 -7.99
C ILE A 414 -6.69 -9.01 -7.21
N THR A 415 -7.94 -8.83 -7.63
CA THR A 415 -8.90 -7.91 -7.01
C THR A 415 -10.13 -8.69 -6.52
N PRO A 416 -10.81 -8.23 -5.45
CA PRO A 416 -11.91 -8.99 -4.86
C PRO A 416 -13.13 -9.17 -5.78
N SER A 417 -13.93 -10.20 -5.49
CA SER A 417 -15.16 -10.50 -6.20
C SER A 417 -16.26 -9.45 -5.89
N GLU A 418 -17.31 -9.36 -6.73
CA GLU A 418 -18.46 -8.45 -6.46
C GLU A 418 -19.13 -8.77 -5.13
N LYS A 419 -19.18 -10.07 -4.82
CA LYS A 419 -19.75 -10.62 -3.60
C LYS A 419 -18.96 -10.13 -2.39
N GLU A 420 -17.63 -10.24 -2.42
CA GLU A 420 -16.77 -9.74 -1.35
C GLU A 420 -16.84 -8.22 -1.22
N GLU A 421 -16.89 -7.45 -2.31
CA GLU A 421 -17.00 -5.98 -2.22
C GLU A 421 -18.32 -5.52 -1.58
N THR A 422 -19.37 -6.32 -1.71
CA THR A 422 -20.69 -6.05 -1.14
C THR A 422 -20.70 -6.38 0.36
N LEU A 423 -20.13 -7.53 0.74
CA LEU A 423 -20.09 -8.02 2.12
C LEU A 423 -19.02 -7.33 2.96
N ASN A 424 -17.88 -7.01 2.37
CA ASN A 424 -16.74 -6.34 2.99
C ASN A 424 -16.36 -5.09 2.19
N PRO A 425 -16.98 -3.92 2.46
CA PRO A 425 -16.70 -2.69 1.72
C PRO A 425 -15.24 -2.23 1.73
N ARG A 426 -14.41 -2.73 2.65
CA ARG A 426 -12.98 -2.42 2.73
C ARG A 426 -12.16 -3.14 1.67
N SER A 427 -12.65 -4.24 1.12
CA SER A 427 -11.98 -4.97 0.04
C SER A 427 -12.04 -4.23 -1.30
N ARG A 428 -12.96 -3.27 -1.50
CA ARG A 428 -13.24 -2.61 -2.80
C ARG A 428 -12.01 -2.10 -3.56
N SER A 429 -10.98 -1.64 -2.86
CA SER A 429 -9.76 -1.09 -3.49
C SER A 429 -8.55 -2.02 -3.36
N ALA A 430 -8.75 -3.21 -2.79
CA ALA A 430 -7.71 -4.18 -2.51
C ALA A 430 -7.13 -4.77 -3.80
N LYS A 431 -5.81 -4.92 -3.79
CA LYS A 431 -5.03 -5.50 -4.87
C LYS A 431 -3.94 -6.37 -4.28
N LEU A 432 -4.06 -7.67 -4.50
CA LEU A 432 -3.07 -8.66 -4.10
C LEU A 432 -2.03 -8.83 -5.20
N ARG A 433 -0.76 -8.73 -4.82
CA ARG A 433 0.40 -9.09 -5.63
C ARG A 433 1.27 -10.11 -4.90
N VAL A 434 1.90 -10.98 -5.67
CA VAL A 434 2.68 -12.11 -5.19
C VAL A 434 3.93 -12.28 -6.03
N ILE A 435 5.07 -12.43 -5.36
CA ILE A 435 6.36 -12.81 -5.92
C ILE A 435 6.90 -14.04 -5.17
N GLN A 436 7.49 -14.98 -5.90
CA GLN A 436 8.17 -16.15 -5.36
C GLN A 436 9.68 -15.98 -5.54
N LYS A 437 10.47 -16.30 -4.52
CA LYS A 437 11.94 -16.33 -4.62
C LYS A 437 12.39 -17.56 -5.41
N ALA A 438 13.42 -17.39 -6.24
CA ALA A 438 13.95 -18.45 -7.10
C ALA A 438 14.47 -19.66 -6.32
#